data_AF-A0A816GTA0-F1
#
_entry.id   AF-A0A816GTA0-F1
#
_cell.length_a   1.000
_cell.length_b   1.000
_cell.length_c   1.000
_cell.angle_alpha   90.00
_cell.angle_beta   90.00
_cell.angle_gamma   90.00
#
_symmetry.space_group_name_H-M   'P 1'
#
loop_
_entity.id
_entity.type
_entity.pdbx_description
1 polymer ?
#
loop_
_entity_poly.entity_id
_entity_poly.type
_entity_poly.pdbx_seq_one_letter_code
_entity_poly.pdbx_strand_id
1 'polypeptide(L)'
;MVQLAADYYEKLFEEPSVTRPHPYTDSPLVLSLENNSPIPDVTYADVLKVVKTRKKKRSCDIHGISSYLLNQLPDNYWHFMERLYLNRFMTILEDKGLIPESQSGFLPGRRLQIRVLLFLEQLMSYMSNSSPVASVCGFQIYFRSIM
;
A
#
# COMPACT_ATOMS: atom_id res chain seq x y z
N MET A 1 -31.29 -2.36 29.69
CA MET A 1 -30.54 -2.87 28.52
C MET A 1 -29.10 -2.37 28.50
N VAL A 2 -28.85 -1.06 28.60
CA VAL A 2 -27.47 -0.49 28.59
C VAL A 2 -26.63 -0.92 29.79
N GLN A 3 -27.19 -0.92 31.00
CA GLN A 3 -26.49 -1.36 32.22
C GLN A 3 -26.05 -2.83 32.17
N LEU A 4 -26.91 -3.70 31.65
CA LEU A 4 -26.61 -5.13 31.51
C LEU A 4 -25.47 -5.39 30.51
N ALA A 5 -25.34 -4.54 29.49
CA ALA A 5 -24.21 -4.59 28.57
C ALA A 5 -22.92 -4.06 29.23
N ALA A 6 -23.01 -2.98 30.02
CA ALA A 6 -21.87 -2.43 30.75
C ALA A 6 -21.30 -3.45 31.75
N ASP A 7 -22.17 -4.08 32.56
CA ASP A 7 -21.79 -5.10 33.54
C ASP A 7 -21.16 -6.34 32.88
N TYR A 8 -21.60 -6.68 31.65
CA TYR A 8 -21.01 -7.77 30.88
C TYR A 8 -19.59 -7.45 30.42
N TYR A 9 -19.34 -6.22 29.96
CA TYR A 9 -18.00 -5.82 29.54
C TYR A 9 -17.03 -5.71 30.72
N GLU A 10 -17.45 -5.16 31.85
CA GLU A 10 -16.59 -5.12 33.05
C GLU A 10 -16.14 -6.52 33.47
N LYS A 11 -17.06 -7.49 33.54
CA LYS A 11 -16.71 -8.89 33.84
C LYS A 11 -15.77 -9.52 32.80
N LEU A 12 -15.93 -9.19 31.52
CA LEU A 12 -15.06 -9.68 30.45
C LEU A 12 -13.61 -9.16 30.60
N PHE A 13 -13.44 -7.95 31.13
CA PHE A 13 -12.13 -7.35 31.38
C PHE A 13 -11.53 -7.71 32.75
N GLU A 14 -12.34 -8.15 33.71
CA GLU A 14 -11.89 -8.75 34.98
C GLU A 14 -11.34 -10.17 34.82
N GLU A 15 -11.69 -10.89 33.75
CA GLU A 15 -11.13 -12.20 33.47
C GLU A 15 -9.60 -12.10 33.30
N PRO A 16 -8.81 -12.94 34.01
CA PRO A 16 -7.35 -12.88 33.91
C PRO A 16 -6.96 -13.10 32.45
N SER A 17 -6.29 -12.11 31.88
CA SER A 17 -5.85 -12.16 30.50
C SER A 17 -5.00 -13.42 30.33
N VAL A 18 -5.53 -14.41 29.62
CA VAL A 18 -4.76 -15.58 29.22
C VAL A 18 -3.71 -15.03 28.27
N THR A 19 -2.52 -14.74 28.79
CA THR A 19 -1.34 -14.37 28.00
C THR A 19 -1.04 -15.56 27.12
N ARG A 20 -1.58 -15.54 25.92
CA ARG A 20 -1.25 -16.50 24.88
C ARG A 20 0.15 -16.12 24.41
N PRO A 21 1.12 -17.04 24.45
CA PRO A 21 2.46 -16.76 23.96
C PRO A 21 2.36 -16.23 22.54
N HIS A 22 3.08 -15.13 22.29
CA HIS A 22 3.04 -14.47 20.99
C HIS A 22 3.76 -15.40 19.99
N PRO A 23 3.12 -15.81 18.89
CA PRO A 23 3.57 -16.96 18.08
C PRO A 23 4.95 -16.80 17.44
N TYR A 24 5.49 -15.57 17.43
CA TYR A 24 6.79 -15.23 16.85
C TYR A 24 7.84 -14.84 17.90
N THR A 25 7.43 -14.59 19.14
CA THR A 25 8.30 -14.07 20.20
C THR A 25 8.67 -15.16 21.20
N ASP A 26 7.73 -16.09 21.42
CA ASP A 26 7.87 -17.22 22.35
C ASP A 26 8.01 -18.56 21.61
N SER A 27 8.24 -18.54 20.29
CA SER A 27 8.60 -19.77 19.59
C SER A 27 9.90 -20.31 20.20
N PRO A 28 9.96 -21.60 20.57
CA PRO A 28 11.19 -22.18 21.07
C PRO A 28 12.28 -21.89 20.05
N LEU A 29 13.42 -21.35 20.51
CA LEU A 29 14.61 -21.22 19.69
C LEU A 29 14.81 -22.60 19.06
N VAL A 30 14.65 -22.68 17.75
CA VAL A 30 14.96 -23.89 17.01
C VAL A 30 16.44 -24.08 17.27
N LEU A 31 16.78 -24.97 18.20
CA LEU A 31 18.13 -25.48 18.35
C LEU A 31 18.51 -25.90 16.96
N SER A 32 19.43 -25.12 16.37
CA SER A 32 19.93 -25.29 15.02
C SER A 32 20.11 -26.78 14.79
N LEU A 33 19.25 -27.36 13.94
CA LEU A 33 19.44 -28.69 13.40
C LEU A 33 20.91 -28.79 13.04
N GLU A 34 21.60 -29.77 13.62
CA GLU A 34 23.01 -30.03 13.36
C GLU A 34 23.27 -29.85 11.85
N ASN A 35 24.10 -28.86 11.51
CA ASN A 35 24.15 -28.14 10.24
C ASN A 35 24.50 -28.96 8.99
N ASN A 36 24.38 -30.30 8.97
CA ASN A 36 24.79 -31.14 7.85
C ASN A 36 23.87 -32.34 7.55
N SER A 37 22.71 -32.48 8.20
CA SER A 37 21.77 -33.53 7.78
C SER A 37 21.14 -33.14 6.43
N PRO A 38 21.22 -33.97 5.37
CA PRO A 38 20.55 -33.69 4.11
C PRO A 38 19.05 -33.59 4.38
N ILE A 39 18.42 -32.55 3.86
CA ILE A 39 16.96 -32.41 3.88
C ILE A 39 16.39 -33.65 3.19
N PRO A 40 15.52 -34.44 3.83
CA PRO A 40 14.98 -35.64 3.22
C PRO A 40 14.17 -35.26 1.98
N ASP A 41 14.24 -36.09 0.94
CA ASP A 41 13.49 -35.88 -0.29
C ASP A 41 11.99 -35.95 0.01
N VAL A 42 11.31 -34.80 -0.05
CA VAL A 42 9.88 -34.69 0.19
C VAL A 42 9.15 -34.84 -1.15
N THR A 43 8.33 -35.90 -1.27
CA THR A 43 7.50 -36.05 -2.46
C THR A 43 6.24 -35.18 -2.38
N TYR A 44 5.72 -34.79 -3.56
CA TYR A 44 4.48 -34.00 -3.66
C TYR A 44 3.28 -34.68 -2.96
N ALA A 45 3.23 -36.01 -2.98
CA ALA A 45 2.19 -36.77 -2.29
C ALA A 45 2.21 -36.58 -0.77
N ASP A 46 3.40 -36.47 -0.18
CA ASP A 46 3.57 -36.27 1.26
C ASP A 46 3.20 -34.83 1.66
N VAL A 47 3.58 -33.85 0.84
CA VAL A 47 3.12 -32.45 1.01
C VAL A 47 1.59 -32.38 0.98
N LEU A 48 0.96 -33.04 0.01
CA LEU A 48 -0.50 -33.06 -0.10
C LEU A 48 -1.18 -33.71 1.10
N LYS A 49 -0.62 -34.78 1.67
CA LYS A 49 -1.15 -35.40 2.90
C LYS A 49 -1.14 -34.41 4.05
N VAL A 50 -0.03 -33.68 4.24
CA VAL A 50 0.10 -32.68 5.32
C VAL A 50 -0.83 -31.48 5.09
N VAL A 51 -0.95 -31.01 3.86
CA VAL A 51 -1.84 -29.88 3.53
C VAL A 51 -3.30 -30.26 3.74
N LYS A 52 -3.70 -31.50 3.42
CA LYS A 52 -5.07 -31.99 3.61
C LYS A 52 -5.44 -32.18 5.09
N THR A 53 -4.49 -32.56 5.95
CA THR A 53 -4.75 -32.73 7.39
C THR A 53 -4.78 -31.41 8.15
N ARG A 54 -4.18 -30.34 7.62
CA ARG A 54 -4.22 -29.01 8.23
C ARG A 54 -5.56 -28.32 7.92
N LYS A 55 -6.35 -28.06 8.97
CA LYS A 55 -7.52 -27.17 8.86
C LYS A 55 -7.03 -25.79 8.40
N LYS A 56 -7.66 -25.22 7.36
CA LYS A 56 -7.42 -23.83 6.94
C LYS A 56 -7.64 -22.91 8.14
N LYS A 57 -6.56 -22.43 8.75
CA LYS A 57 -6.64 -21.39 9.78
C LYS A 57 -7.08 -20.13 9.05
N ARG A 58 -8.29 -19.62 9.33
CA ARG A 58 -8.68 -18.28 8.87
C ARG A 58 -7.66 -17.32 9.48
N SER A 59 -7.06 -16.44 8.67
CA SER A 59 -6.17 -15.41 9.20
C SER A 59 -6.96 -14.63 10.25
N CYS A 60 -6.43 -14.55 11.47
CA CYS A 60 -7.01 -13.76 12.54
C CYS A 60 -6.68 -12.27 12.40
N ASP A 61 -5.96 -11.91 11.32
CA ASP A 61 -5.29 -10.63 11.16
C ASP A 61 -6.14 -9.61 10.38
N ILE A 62 -7.33 -10.00 9.89
CA ILE A 62 -8.30 -9.06 9.31
C ILE A 62 -9.19 -8.54 10.44
N HIS A 63 -8.65 -7.64 11.25
CA HIS A 63 -9.46 -6.74 12.05
C HIS A 63 -9.84 -5.54 11.18
N GLY A 64 -11.02 -5.58 10.57
CA GLY A 64 -11.56 -4.38 9.94
C GLY A 64 -12.77 -4.62 9.05
N ILE A 65 -12.68 -5.53 8.09
CA ILE A 65 -13.77 -5.75 7.12
C ILE A 65 -13.82 -7.23 6.77
N SER A 66 -14.80 -7.96 7.30
CA SER A 66 -15.00 -9.35 6.88
C SER A 66 -15.44 -9.39 5.41
N SER A 67 -14.90 -10.32 4.63
CA SER A 67 -15.35 -10.55 3.25
C SER A 67 -16.86 -10.82 3.17
N TYR A 68 -17.44 -11.35 4.26
CA TYR A 68 -18.88 -11.52 4.42
C TYR A 68 -19.63 -10.18 4.38
N LEU A 69 -19.17 -9.15 5.09
CA LEU A 69 -19.80 -7.82 5.10
C LEU A 69 -19.72 -7.14 3.73
N LEU A 70 -18.60 -7.30 3.01
CA LEU A 70 -18.45 -6.79 1.64
C LEU A 70 -19.43 -7.49 0.67
N ASN A 71 -19.61 -8.80 0.81
CA ASN A 71 -20.53 -9.56 -0.03
C ASN A 71 -22.01 -9.28 0.25
N GLN A 72 -22.34 -8.68 1.40
CA GLN A 72 -23.70 -8.27 1.74
C GLN A 72 -23.99 -6.80 1.40
N LEU A 73 -22.99 -6.07 0.90
CA LEU A 73 -23.19 -4.68 0.49
C LEU A 73 -24.03 -4.67 -0.80
N PRO A 74 -25.16 -3.94 -0.85
CA PRO A 74 -25.92 -3.84 -2.09
C PRO A 74 -25.08 -3.14 -3.18
N ASP A 75 -25.23 -3.56 -4.43
CA ASP A 75 -24.45 -3.05 -5.58
C ASP A 75 -24.50 -1.52 -5.70
N ASN A 76 -25.64 -0.94 -5.30
CA ASN A 76 -25.85 0.51 -5.27
C ASN A 76 -24.92 1.24 -4.31
N TYR A 77 -24.25 0.58 -3.36
CA TYR A 77 -23.30 1.23 -2.44
C TYR A 77 -21.85 1.09 -2.88
N TRP A 78 -21.57 0.33 -3.95
CA TRP A 78 -20.20 0.06 -4.39
C TRP A 78 -19.48 1.33 -4.83
N HIS A 79 -20.18 2.25 -5.49
CA HIS A 79 -19.63 3.54 -5.90
C HIS A 79 -19.24 4.43 -4.71
N PHE A 80 -19.92 4.33 -3.57
CA PHE A 80 -19.52 5.04 -2.35
C PHE A 80 -18.25 4.42 -1.75
N MET A 81 -18.17 3.08 -1.73
CA MET A 81 -16.99 2.37 -1.25
C MET A 81 -15.76 2.67 -2.11
N GLU A 82 -15.91 2.74 -3.43
CA GLU A 82 -14.86 3.14 -4.36
C GLU A 82 -14.34 4.54 -4.04
N ARG A 83 -15.23 5.52 -3.82
CA ARG A 83 -14.82 6.89 -3.47
C ARG A 83 -14.11 6.97 -2.12
N LEU A 84 -14.59 6.24 -1.12
CA LEU A 84 -13.96 6.17 0.20
C LEU A 84 -12.58 5.51 0.14
N TYR A 85 -12.47 4.41 -0.60
CA TYR A 85 -11.22 3.70 -0.83
C TYR A 85 -10.22 4.62 -1.55
N LEU A 86 -10.64 5.25 -2.64
CA LEU A 86 -9.78 6.15 -3.41
C LEU A 86 -9.28 7.30 -2.54
N ASN A 87 -10.16 7.95 -1.78
CA ASN A 87 -9.77 9.05 -0.89
C ASN A 87 -8.71 8.59 0.13
N ARG A 88 -8.99 7.50 0.84
CA ARG A 88 -8.06 6.97 1.85
C ARG A 88 -6.73 6.51 1.24
N PHE A 89 -6.78 5.88 0.07
CA PHE A 89 -5.61 5.40 -0.64
C PHE A 89 -4.72 6.56 -1.08
N MET A 90 -5.31 7.63 -1.62
CA MET A 90 -4.58 8.83 -2.02
C MET A 90 -3.91 9.51 -0.82
N THR A 91 -4.60 9.65 0.31
CA THR A 91 -4.00 10.19 1.55
C THR A 91 -2.78 9.38 1.97
N ILE A 92 -2.87 8.05 1.96
CA ILE A 92 -1.74 7.18 2.34
C ILE A 92 -0.58 7.29 1.36
N LEU A 93 -0.86 7.40 0.05
CA LEU A 93 0.17 7.57 -0.96
C LEU A 93 0.92 8.89 -0.81
N GLU A 94 0.20 9.97 -0.50
CA GLU A 94 0.77 11.29 -0.22
C GLU A 94 1.59 11.28 1.07
N ASP A 95 1.05 10.75 2.17
CA ASP A 95 1.74 10.66 3.47
C ASP A 95 3.06 9.87 3.38
N LYS A 96 3.10 8.85 2.51
CA LYS A 96 4.30 8.02 2.29
C LYS A 96 5.23 8.57 1.20
N GLY A 97 4.87 9.67 0.54
CA GLY A 97 5.66 10.23 -0.56
C GLY A 97 5.83 9.26 -1.75
N LEU A 98 4.89 8.34 -1.96
CA LEU A 98 4.99 7.32 -3.02
C LEU A 98 4.62 7.86 -4.41
N ILE A 99 4.06 9.07 -4.46
CA ILE A 99 3.66 9.73 -5.71
C ILE A 99 4.82 10.61 -6.19
N PRO A 100 5.57 10.20 -7.23
CA PRO A 100 6.67 11.01 -7.72
C PRO A 100 6.15 12.34 -8.28
N GLU A 101 6.89 13.42 -8.10
CA GLU A 101 6.56 14.75 -8.66
C GLU A 101 6.50 14.72 -10.19
N SER A 102 7.23 13.77 -10.78
CA SER A 102 7.21 13.45 -12.21
C SER A 102 6.02 12.60 -12.66
N GLN A 103 5.00 12.34 -11.81
CA GLN A 103 3.72 11.76 -12.25
C GLN A 103 2.66 12.84 -12.56
N SER A 104 2.09 12.80 -13.76
CA SER A 104 0.98 13.66 -14.20
C SER A 104 -0.21 12.82 -14.64
N GLY A 105 -1.42 13.36 -14.49
CA GLY A 105 -2.66 12.67 -14.81
C GLY A 105 -3.21 11.89 -13.62
N PHE A 106 -4.54 11.72 -13.58
CA PHE A 106 -5.29 10.99 -12.54
C PHE A 106 -5.17 11.53 -11.10
N LEU A 107 -4.48 12.66 -10.91
CA LEU A 107 -4.28 13.35 -9.64
C LEU A 107 -4.91 14.76 -9.70
N PRO A 108 -5.61 15.19 -8.64
CA PRO A 108 -6.13 16.56 -8.57
C PRO A 108 -4.97 17.55 -8.65
N GLY A 109 -5.12 18.61 -9.44
CA GLY A 109 -4.09 19.64 -9.60
C GLY A 109 -2.85 19.23 -10.42
N ARG A 110 -2.73 17.98 -10.89
CA ARG A 110 -1.60 17.54 -11.74
C ARG A 110 -2.05 17.27 -13.18
N ARG A 111 -2.55 18.32 -13.82
CA ARG A 111 -2.95 18.28 -15.24
C ARG A 111 -1.71 18.26 -16.14
N LEU A 112 -1.84 17.64 -17.31
CA LEU A 112 -0.81 17.68 -18.36
C LEU A 112 -0.37 19.12 -18.68
N GLN A 113 -1.33 20.05 -18.72
CA GLN A 113 -1.09 21.47 -18.97
C GLN A 113 -0.07 22.08 -18.00
N ILE A 114 -0.16 21.75 -16.71
CA ILE A 114 0.74 22.26 -15.67
C ILE A 114 2.16 21.73 -15.89
N ARG A 115 2.30 20.49 -16.35
CA ARG A 115 3.61 19.91 -16.69
C ARG A 115 4.23 20.55 -17.91
N VAL A 116 3.45 20.83 -18.96
CA VAL A 116 3.95 21.55 -20.14
C VAL A 116 4.44 22.94 -19.73
N LEU A 117 3.72 23.62 -18.83
CA LEU A 117 4.13 24.93 -18.33
C LEU A 117 5.42 24.87 -17.51
N LEU A 118 5.54 23.92 -16.57
CA LEU A 118 6.78 23.69 -15.81
C LEU A 118 7.97 23.33 -16.71
N PHE A 119 7.74 22.53 -17.75
CA PHE A 119 8.76 22.20 -18.74
C PHE A 119 9.23 23.44 -19.51
N LEU A 120 8.30 24.30 -19.95
CA LEU A 120 8.64 25.55 -20.63
C LEU A 120 9.39 26.52 -19.72
N GLU A 121 9.02 26.60 -18.44
CA GLU A 121 9.72 27.40 -17.45
C GLU A 121 11.15 26.92 -17.21
N GLN A 122 11.35 25.61 -17.08
CA GLN A 122 12.68 25.00 -17.01
C GLN A 122 13.49 25.29 -18.27
N LEU A 123 12.88 25.13 -19.45
CA LEU A 123 13.53 25.40 -20.73
C LEU A 123 13.95 26.88 -20.85
N MET A 124 13.08 27.81 -20.45
CA MET A 124 13.41 29.24 -20.39
C MET A 124 14.53 29.54 -19.38
N SER A 125 14.51 28.91 -18.20
CA SER A 125 15.59 29.03 -17.21
C SER A 125 16.93 28.55 -17.77
N TYR A 126 16.94 27.39 -18.44
CA TYR A 126 18.12 26.87 -19.11
C TYR A 126 18.61 27.81 -20.22
N MET A 127 17.70 28.32 -21.06
CA MET A 127 18.05 29.28 -22.12
C MET A 127 18.57 30.61 -21.58
N SER A 128 18.05 31.08 -20.44
CA SER A 128 18.48 32.34 -19.81
C SER A 128 19.88 32.23 -19.17
N ASN A 129 20.27 31.02 -18.74
CA ASN A 129 21.57 30.75 -18.13
C ASN A 129 22.63 30.31 -19.15
N SER A 130 22.23 29.87 -20.34
CA SER A 130 23.14 29.64 -21.46
C SER A 130 23.36 30.93 -22.24
N SER A 131 24.62 31.35 -22.44
CA SER A 131 24.95 32.38 -23.44
C SER A 131 24.34 32.01 -24.80
N PRO A 132 24.07 32.96 -25.71
CA PRO A 132 23.09 32.84 -26.79
C PRO A 132 23.58 31.94 -27.93
N VAL A 133 23.74 30.64 -27.69
CA VAL A 133 23.87 29.59 -28.69
C VAL A 133 23.36 28.29 -28.07
N ALA A 134 22.04 28.12 -28.01
CA ALA A 134 21.43 26.81 -27.78
C ALA A 134 20.69 26.41 -29.06
N SER A 135 21.39 25.72 -29.96
CA SER A 135 20.78 25.05 -31.09
C SER A 135 20.02 23.82 -30.59
N VAL A 136 18.70 23.90 -30.51
CA VAL A 136 17.85 22.71 -30.37
C VAL A 136 17.39 22.31 -31.77
N CYS A 137 17.91 21.17 -32.25
CA CYS A 137 17.47 20.43 -33.43
C CYS A 137 17.08 21.26 -34.67
N GLY A 138 18.08 21.72 -35.43
CA GLY A 138 17.95 21.99 -36.87
C GLY A 138 17.06 23.16 -37.32
N PHE A 139 16.33 23.83 -36.43
CA PHE A 139 15.64 25.09 -36.73
C PHE A 139 16.34 26.24 -36.02
N GLN A 140 17.07 27.02 -36.81
CA GLN A 140 17.76 28.22 -36.37
C GLN A 140 16.73 29.35 -36.23
N ILE A 141 16.13 29.49 -35.05
CA ILE A 141 15.24 30.63 -34.77
C ILE A 141 16.12 31.76 -34.24
N TYR A 142 16.37 32.76 -35.07
CA TYR A 142 16.99 34.02 -34.67
C TYR A 142 15.95 34.90 -33.99
N PHE A 143 16.05 35.09 -32.67
CA PHE A 143 15.36 36.19 -32.01
C PHE A 143 16.27 37.42 -31.99
N ARG A 144 15.89 38.42 -32.77
CA ARG A 144 16.51 39.75 -32.77
C ARG A 144 16.14 40.43 -31.45
N SER A 145 17.13 40.68 -30.61
CA SER A 145 16.99 41.48 -29.39
C SER A 145 16.37 42.83 -29.77
N ILE A 146 15.15 43.08 -29.32
CA ILE A 146 14.63 44.44 -29.24
C ILE A 146 15.04 44.94 -27.86
N MET A 147 15.70 46.11 -27.87
CA MET A 147 16.22 46.85 -26.70
C MET A 147 15.22 46.93 -25.55
#